data_AF-A0A699WXV1-F1
#
_entry.id   AF-A0A699WXV1-F1
#
_cell.length_a   1.000
_cell.length_b   1.000
_cell.length_c   1.000
_cell.angle_alpha   90.00
_cell.angle_beta   90.00
_cell.angle_gamma   90.00
#
_symmetry.space_group_name_H-M   'P 1'
#
loop_
_entity.id
_entity.type
_entity.pdbx_description
1 polymer ?
#
loop_
_entity_poly.entity_id
_entity_poly.type
_entity_poly.pdbx_seq_one_letter_code
_entity_poly.pdbx_strand_id
1 'polypeptide(L)' 'MVQKSGIQCYNFKEYRHVARECQNPKRAKDAAYHREKMLLCKQEEAGFQLNSEQADWRDDTDDESDDQELEA' A
#
# COMPACT_ATOMS: atom_id res chain seq x y z
N MET A 1 12.48 -28.79 -22.17
CA MET A 1 12.31 -29.37 -20.82
C MET A 1 12.75 -28.31 -19.81
N VAL A 2 11.84 -27.74 -19.03
CA VAL A 2 12.20 -26.79 -17.95
C VAL A 2 12.52 -27.61 -16.70
N GLN A 3 13.73 -27.46 -16.15
CA GLN A 3 14.03 -28.01 -14.83
C GLN A 3 13.16 -27.29 -13.80
N LYS A 4 12.32 -28.03 -13.08
CA LYS A 4 11.47 -27.50 -12.02
C LYS A 4 12.26 -27.58 -10.71
N SER A 5 13.07 -26.57 -10.43
CA SER A 5 13.73 -26.41 -9.13
C SER A 5 12.73 -25.83 -8.13
N GLY A 6 12.28 -26.63 -7.17
CA GLY A 6 11.54 -26.08 -6.03
C GLY A 6 12.50 -25.27 -5.16
N ILE A 7 12.19 -24.00 -4.90
CA ILE A 7 12.87 -23.15 -3.92
C ILE A 7 12.12 -23.26 -2.60
N GLN A 8 12.81 -23.75 -1.57
CA GLN A 8 12.25 -23.80 -0.23
C GLN A 8 12.08 -22.39 0.33
N CYS A 9 10.86 -22.00 0.66
CA CYS A 9 10.59 -20.72 1.31
C CYS A 9 10.75 -20.88 2.83
N TYR A 10 11.68 -20.15 3.44
CA TYR A 10 11.93 -20.20 4.88
C TYR A 10 10.68 -19.81 5.70
N ASN A 11 9.95 -18.77 5.28
CA ASN A 11 8.79 -18.27 6.01
C ASN A 11 7.56 -19.19 5.89
N PHE A 12 7.32 -19.76 4.72
CA PHE A 12 6.12 -20.57 4.46
C PHE A 12 6.37 -22.07 4.60
N LYS A 13 7.64 -22.50 4.77
CA LYS A 13 8.07 -23.91 4.86
C LYS A 13 7.62 -24.78 3.67
N GLU A 14 7.31 -24.16 2.54
CA GLU A 14 6.85 -24.80 1.31
C GLU A 14 7.84 -24.57 0.17
N TYR A 15 7.91 -25.54 -0.75
CA TYR A 15 8.65 -25.38 -2.01
C TYR A 15 7.82 -24.55 -3.00
N ARG A 16 8.35 -23.40 -3.41
CA ARG A 16 7.77 -22.50 -4.41
C ARG A 16 8.68 -22.42 -5.63
N HIS A 17 8.16 -21.94 -6.75
CA HIS A 17 8.95 -21.72 -7.97
C HIS A 17 9.27 -20.23 -8.13
N VAL A 18 10.37 -19.90 -8.80
CA VAL A 18 10.64 -18.51 -9.19
C VAL A 18 9.58 -18.10 -10.21
N ALA A 19 9.13 -16.84 -10.18
CA ALA A 19 8.21 -16.31 -11.19
C ALA A 19 8.70 -16.53 -12.64
N ARG A 20 10.03 -16.60 -12.87
CA ARG A 20 10.65 -16.91 -14.17
C ARG A 20 10.49 -18.36 -14.62
N GLU A 21 10.34 -19.29 -13.67
CA GLU A 21 10.12 -20.72 -13.93
C GLU A 21 8.64 -21.05 -14.14
N CYS A 22 7.74 -20.08 -13.99
CA CYS A 22 6.31 -20.29 -14.19
C CYS A 22 6.03 -20.60 -15.67
N GLN A 23 5.48 -21.79 -15.93
CA GLN A 23 5.08 -22.22 -17.28
C GLN A 23 3.88 -21.45 -17.82
N ASN A 24 3.06 -20.88 -16.93
CA ASN A 24 1.90 -20.11 -17.34
C ASN A 24 2.35 -18.75 -17.90
N PRO A 25 1.81 -18.33 -19.06
CA PRO A 25 2.12 -17.02 -19.59
C PRO A 25 1.70 -15.94 -18.60
N LYS A 26 2.47 -14.84 -18.57
CA LYS A 26 2.07 -13.66 -17.82
C LYS A 26 0.69 -13.22 -18.32
N ARG A 27 -0.23 -12.95 -17.41
CA ARG A 27 -1.52 -12.37 -17.77
C ARG A 27 -1.30 -11.09 -18.56
N ALA A 28 -1.86 -11.04 -19.76
CA ALA A 28 -1.97 -9.79 -20.50
C ALA A 28 -2.86 -8.84 -19.69
N LYS A 29 -2.40 -7.60 -19.52
CA LYS A 29 -3.19 -6.54 -18.91
C LYS A 29 -4.07 -5.96 -20.00
N ASP A 30 -5.37 -6.15 -19.87
CA ASP A 30 -6.35 -5.60 -20.81
C ASP A 30 -6.75 -4.18 -20.40
N ALA A 31 -7.58 -3.56 -21.24
CA ALA A 31 -8.08 -2.21 -20.97
C ALA A 31 -8.87 -2.13 -19.64
N ALA A 32 -9.52 -3.21 -19.20
CA ALA A 32 -10.27 -3.23 -17.95
C ALA A 32 -9.34 -3.15 -16.75
N TYR A 33 -8.28 -3.97 -16.74
CA TYR A 33 -7.22 -3.93 -15.71
C TYR A 33 -6.61 -2.54 -15.58
N HIS A 34 -6.33 -1.88 -16.71
CA HIS A 34 -5.74 -0.55 -16.70
C HIS A 34 -6.70 0.51 -16.14
N ARG A 35 -7.98 0.45 -16.50
CA ARG A 35 -9.00 1.37 -15.95
C ARG A 35 -9.15 1.19 -14.45
N GLU A 36 -9.26 -0.04 -13.97
CA GLU A 36 -9.37 -0.35 -12.54
C GLU A 36 -8.15 0.18 -11.77
N LYS A 37 -6.94 -0.06 -12.29
CA LYS A 37 -5.72 0.48 -11.66
C LYS A 37 -5.68 2.00 -11.62
N MET A 38 -6.12 2.69 -12.67
CA MET A 38 -6.19 4.15 -12.69
C MET A 38 -7.20 4.69 -11.67
N LEU A 39 -8.35 4.04 -11.50
CA LEU A 39 -9.35 4.43 -10.50
C LEU A 39 -8.79 4.28 -9.08
N LEU A 40 -8.12 3.17 -8.80
CA LEU A 40 -7.52 2.92 -7.49
C LEU A 40 -6.44 3.97 -7.16
N CYS A 41 -5.56 4.32 -8.11
CA CYS A 41 -4.56 5.37 -7.90
C CYS A 41 -5.19 6.73 -7.58
N LYS A 42 -6.28 7.11 -8.27
CA LYS A 42 -7.00 8.36 -7.98
C LYS A 42 -7.60 8.38 -6.58
N GLN A 43 -8.13 7.24 -6.13
CA GLN A 43 -8.69 7.13 -4.79
C GLN A 43 -7.61 7.21 -3.70
N GLU A 44 -6.47 6.58 -3.93
CA GLU A 44 -5.31 6.65 -3.03
C GLU A 44 -4.73 8.06 -2.96
N GLU A 45 -4.61 8.76 -4.10
CA GLU A 45 -4.16 10.15 -4.16
C GLU A 45 -5.12 11.11 -3.45
N ALA A 46 -6.44 10.93 -3.63
CA ALA A 46 -7.45 11.68 -2.90
C ALA A 46 -7.39 11.39 -1.39
N GLY A 47 -7.22 10.13 -0.99
CA GLY A 47 -7.04 9.76 0.41
C GLY A 47 -5.75 10.33 1.03
N PHE A 48 -4.69 10.46 0.24
CA PHE A 48 -3.45 11.10 0.67
C PHE A 48 -3.61 12.61 0.85
N GLN A 49 -4.26 13.31 -0.10
CA GLN A 49 -4.57 14.74 0.02
C GLN A 49 -5.42 15.03 1.27
N LEU A 50 -6.49 14.26 1.48
CA LEU A 50 -7.32 14.43 2.66
C LEU A 50 -6.57 14.17 3.98
N ASN A 51 -5.65 13.19 4.01
CA ASN A 51 -4.79 12.98 5.17
C ASN A 51 -3.80 14.13 5.40
N SER A 52 -3.30 14.77 4.34
CA SER A 52 -2.43 15.97 4.49
C SER A 52 -3.19 17.18 5.02
N GLU A 53 -4.40 17.45 4.48
CA GLU A 53 -5.29 18.47 5.05
C GLU A 53 -5.66 18.12 6.50
N GLN A 54 -5.77 16.82 6.82
CA GLN A 54 -6.01 16.36 8.18
C GLN A 54 -4.85 16.67 9.14
N ALA A 55 -3.63 16.56 8.66
CA ALA A 55 -2.43 16.86 9.45
C ALA A 55 -2.25 18.37 9.65
N ASP A 56 -2.61 19.18 8.66
CA ASP A 56 -2.50 20.64 8.71
C ASP A 56 -3.44 21.26 9.76
N TRP A 57 -4.72 20.84 9.83
CA TRP A 57 -5.64 21.38 10.85
C TRP A 57 -5.29 20.93 12.28
N ARG A 58 -4.60 19.79 12.44
CA ARG A 58 -4.20 19.31 13.77
C ARG A 58 -3.15 20.23 14.39
N ASP A 59 -2.30 20.86 13.58
CA ASP A 59 -1.25 21.79 14.01
C ASP A 59 -1.85 23.10 14.55
N ASP A 60 -2.91 23.61 13.92
CA ASP A 60 -3.63 24.83 14.34
C ASP A 60 -4.45 24.68 15.64
N THR A 61 -4.57 23.46 16.18
CA THR A 61 -5.35 23.18 17.41
C THR A 61 -4.51 22.79 18.63
N ASP A 62 -3.17 22.81 18.52
CA ASP A 62 -2.26 22.52 19.65
C ASP A 62 -1.76 23.80 20.37
N ASP A 63 -2.09 25.00 19.85
CA ASP A 63 -1.70 26.31 20.42
C ASP A 63 -2.83 26.99 21.23
N GLU A 64 -3.56 26.24 22.06
CA GLU A 64 -4.49 26.79 23.08
C GLU A 64 -4.72 25.77 24.21
N SER A 65 -3.64 25.37 24.89
CA SER A 65 -3.75 25.00 26.30
C SER A 65 -2.49 25.39 27.08
N ASP A 66 -2.12 26.67 26.98
CA ASP A 66 -1.30 27.32 28.00
C ASP A 66 -2.24 27.79 29.12
N ASP A 67 -1.91 27.37 30.35
CA ASP A 67 -2.25 28.00 31.62
C ASP A 67 -3.70 27.93 32.15
N GLN A 68 -4.02 26.79 32.76
CA GLN A 68 -4.92 26.78 33.93
C GLN A 68 -4.23 26.12 35.14
N GLU A 69 -3.03 26.58 35.47
CA GLU A 69 -2.65 26.75 36.88
C GLU A 69 -3.10 28.16 37.25
N LEU A 70 -4.00 28.35 38.23
CA LEU A 70 -4.01 29.42 39.24
C LEU A 70 -5.26 29.24 40.17
N GLU A 71 -4.99 28.82 41.41
CA GLU A 71 -5.73 29.11 42.67
C GLU A 71 -6.99 28.28 43.05
N ALA A 72 -6.78 27.30 43.93
CA ALA A 72 -7.62 27.00 45.10
C ALA A 72 -6.77 26.35 46.22
#